data_AF-A0A2G9UZ20-F1
#
_entry.id   AF-A0A2G9UZ20-F1
#
_cell.length_a   1.000
_cell.length_b   1.000
_cell.length_c   1.000
_cell.angle_alpha   90.00
_cell.angle_beta   90.00
_cell.angle_gamma   90.00
#
_symmetry.space_group_name_H-M   'P 1'
#
loop_
_entity.id
_entity.type
_entity.pdbx_description
1 polymer ?
#
loop_
_entity_poly.entity_id
_entity_poly.type
_entity_poly.pdbx_seq_one_letter_code
_entity_poly.pdbx_strand_id
1 'polypeptide(L)'
;MYTSAALNDSQVIALLDTGSSITLVSEAVARKIQAALVRSTIAKGVTANGTPINLLGQFTPNLTIGYQTIQIQLLGRYQDCFVGNDGDLGRYQEPITHCINVAPHSKVPKQHRAPSEKRQEIERQIKEMPCINIIEPNTSKFASPIVLVKKGSNKDQWRFTVDYRQINAITETET
;
A
#
# COMPACT_ATOMS: atom_id res chain seq x y z
N MET A 1 11.59 4.54 14.55
CA MET A 1 12.37 5.05 15.71
C MET A 1 12.57 3.89 16.69
N TYR A 2 13.77 3.66 17.23
CA TYR A 2 13.95 2.64 18.27
C TYR A 2 13.63 3.21 19.66
N THR A 3 12.94 2.44 20.50
CA THR A 3 12.62 2.82 21.88
C THR A 3 12.70 1.61 22.81
N SER A 4 12.92 1.85 24.10
CA SER A 4 12.75 0.80 25.12
C SER A 4 11.26 0.62 25.43
N ALA A 5 10.84 -0.63 25.53
CA ALA A 5 9.49 -1.01 25.92
C ALA A 5 9.51 -2.24 26.84
N ALA A 6 8.41 -2.51 27.51
CA ALA A 6 8.22 -3.75 28.27
C ALA A 6 7.05 -4.55 27.70
N LEU A 7 7.28 -5.83 27.42
CA LEU A 7 6.25 -6.80 27.05
C LEU A 7 6.05 -7.76 28.21
N ASN A 8 4.87 -7.79 28.83
CA ASN A 8 4.59 -8.58 30.04
C ASN A 8 5.73 -8.44 31.07
N ASP A 9 6.11 -7.20 31.37
CA ASP A 9 7.18 -6.81 32.32
C ASP A 9 8.62 -7.14 31.90
N SER A 10 8.83 -7.78 30.74
CA SER A 10 10.16 -8.01 30.18
C SER A 10 10.61 -6.85 29.29
N GLN A 11 11.74 -6.23 29.64
CA GLN A 11 12.38 -5.19 28.83
C GLN A 11 12.80 -5.73 27.44
N VAL A 12 12.44 -4.96 26.42
CA VAL A 12 12.74 -5.19 25.00
C VAL A 12 13.07 -3.87 24.30
N ILE A 13 13.86 -3.95 23.24
CA ILE A 13 14.03 -2.83 22.31
C ILE A 13 13.01 -3.01 21.19
N ALA A 14 12.14 -2.02 21.02
CA ALA A 14 11.12 -1.99 19.98
C ALA A 14 11.51 -1.01 18.88
N LEU A 15 11.31 -1.42 17.63
CA LEU A 15 11.29 -0.50 16.50
C LEU A 15 9.86 0.00 16.34
N LEU A 16 9.65 1.29 16.60
CA LEU A 16 8.39 1.97 16.38
C LEU A 16 8.30 2.44 14.93
N ASP A 17 7.30 1.93 14.22
CA ASP A 17 6.97 2.29 12.84
C ASP A 17 5.51 2.71 12.79
N THR A 18 5.25 3.98 12.47
CA THR A 18 3.89 4.55 12.41
C THR A 18 3.11 4.07 11.18
N GLY A 19 3.79 3.47 10.19
CA GLY A 19 3.17 2.94 8.98
C GLY A 19 2.84 1.46 9.04
N SER A 20 3.17 0.76 10.12
CA SER A 20 2.95 -0.69 10.23
C SER A 20 1.62 -1.01 10.92
N SER A 21 0.80 -1.83 10.27
CA SER A 21 -0.43 -2.40 10.83
C SER A 21 -0.19 -3.64 11.70
N ILE A 22 1.04 -4.18 11.66
CA ILE A 22 1.42 -5.43 12.30
C ILE A 22 2.64 -5.20 13.18
N THR A 23 2.57 -5.69 14.43
CA THR A 23 3.74 -5.79 15.30
C THR A 23 4.27 -7.22 15.24
N LEU A 24 5.55 -7.36 14.88
CA LEU A 24 6.25 -8.63 14.90
C LEU A 24 7.17 -8.70 16.12
N VAL A 25 7.19 -9.86 16.75
CA VAL A 25 8.09 -10.16 17.88
C VAL A 25 8.92 -11.37 17.49
N SER A 26 10.22 -11.31 17.75
CA SER A 26 11.11 -12.44 17.46
C SER A 26 10.80 -13.63 18.37
N GLU A 27 11.09 -14.84 17.89
CA GLU A 27 10.93 -16.06 18.68
C GLU A 27 11.69 -16.00 20.02
N ALA A 28 12.89 -15.41 20.02
CA ALA A 28 13.68 -15.23 21.23
C ALA A 28 12.95 -14.40 22.29
N VAL A 29 12.30 -13.31 21.87
CA VAL A 29 11.51 -12.47 22.79
C VAL A 29 10.25 -13.20 23.23
N ALA A 30 9.54 -13.89 22.33
CA ALA A 30 8.36 -14.68 22.67
C ALA A 30 8.67 -15.77 23.72
N ARG A 31 9.82 -16.44 23.59
CA ARG A 31 10.32 -17.41 24.58
C ARG A 31 10.68 -16.73 25.90
N LYS A 32 11.36 -15.58 25.86
CA LYS A 32 11.75 -14.81 27.04
C LYS A 32 10.54 -14.41 27.89
N ILE A 33 9.45 -14.00 27.26
CA ILE A 33 8.22 -13.57 27.96
C ILE A 33 7.24 -14.72 28.25
N GLN A 34 7.62 -15.96 27.91
CA GLN A 34 6.76 -17.15 28.03
C GLN A 34 5.39 -16.95 27.35
N ALA A 35 5.40 -16.38 26.14
CA ALA A 35 4.18 -16.06 25.40
C ALA A 35 3.32 -17.31 25.17
N ALA A 36 2.05 -17.25 25.58
CA ALA A 36 1.05 -18.26 25.25
C ALA A 36 0.62 -18.08 23.79
N LEU A 37 1.33 -18.75 22.87
CA LEU A 37 1.06 -18.68 21.44
C LEU A 37 -0.25 -19.41 21.10
N VAL A 38 -1.17 -18.68 20.48
CA VAL A 38 -2.36 -19.23 19.81
C VAL A 38 -2.01 -19.51 18.35
N ARG A 39 -2.51 -20.63 17.82
CA ARG A 39 -2.31 -20.99 16.42
C ARG A 39 -2.94 -19.91 15.52
N SER A 40 -2.12 -19.33 14.65
CA SER A 40 -2.57 -18.36 13.65
C SER A 40 -3.07 -19.07 12.39
N THR A 41 -4.06 -18.49 11.73
CA THR A 41 -4.47 -18.87 10.36
C THR A 41 -3.40 -18.50 9.33
N ILE A 42 -2.54 -17.52 9.65
CA ILE A 42 -1.44 -17.06 8.80
C ILE A 42 -0.13 -17.67 9.32
N ALA A 43 0.42 -18.63 8.58
CA ALA A 43 1.65 -19.34 8.94
C ALA A 43 2.92 -18.75 8.29
N LYS A 44 2.77 -17.92 7.26
CA LYS A 44 3.89 -17.34 6.50
C LYS A 44 3.60 -15.89 6.14
N GLY A 45 4.60 -15.04 6.34
CA GLY A 45 4.65 -13.66 5.82
C GLY A 45 5.80 -13.50 4.84
N VAL A 46 5.86 -12.34 4.18
CA VAL A 46 6.95 -11.98 3.27
C VAL A 46 7.42 -10.57 3.62
N THR A 47 8.73 -10.38 3.74
CA THR A 47 9.33 -9.05 3.95
C THR A 47 9.22 -8.17 2.71
N ALA A 48 9.48 -6.86 2.85
CA ALA A 48 9.50 -5.93 1.72
C ALA A 48 10.49 -6.30 0.59
N ASN A 49 11.57 -7.05 0.91
CA ASN A 49 12.54 -7.56 -0.07
C ASN A 49 12.22 -8.98 -0.58
N GLY A 50 11.05 -9.54 -0.27
CA GLY A 50 10.62 -10.85 -0.78
C GLY A 50 11.10 -12.06 0.02
N THR A 51 11.74 -11.87 1.17
CA THR A 51 12.20 -12.98 2.03
C THR A 51 11.02 -13.57 2.81
N PRO A 52 10.80 -14.90 2.76
CA PRO A 52 9.76 -15.54 3.56
C PRO A 52 10.07 -15.46 5.06
N ILE A 53 9.06 -15.16 5.87
CA ILE A 53 9.10 -15.24 7.33
C ILE A 53 8.07 -16.30 7.76
N ASN A 54 8.49 -17.23 8.61
CA ASN A 54 7.56 -18.17 9.25
C ASN A 54 6.95 -17.51 10.50
N LEU A 55 5.62 -17.52 10.58
CA LEU A 55 4.89 -16.99 11.74
C LEU A 55 4.52 -18.16 12.66
N LEU A 56 5.05 -18.15 13.88
CA LEU A 56 4.87 -19.24 14.85
C LEU A 56 3.46 -19.25 15.47
N GLY A 57 2.81 -18.09 15.55
CA GLY A 57 1.51 -17.92 16.16
C GLY A 57 1.22 -16.47 16.50
N GLN A 58 0.13 -16.25 17.22
CA GLN A 58 -0.29 -14.95 17.72
C GLN A 58 -0.44 -15.00 19.24
N PHE A 59 -0.20 -13.88 19.91
CA PHE A 59 -0.44 -13.73 21.34
C PHE A 59 -0.82 -12.28 21.63
N THR A 60 -1.40 -12.04 22.81
CA THR A 60 -1.80 -10.71 23.26
C THR A 60 -0.99 -10.35 24.51
N PRO A 61 0.04 -9.49 24.39
CA PRO A 61 0.77 -9.01 25.54
C PRO A 61 0.24 -7.66 26.06
N ASN A 62 0.61 -7.35 27.30
CA ASN A 62 0.63 -5.98 27.78
C ASN A 62 1.90 -5.30 27.27
N LEU A 63 1.77 -4.24 26.48
CA LEU A 63 2.90 -3.41 26.06
C LEU A 63 2.92 -2.13 26.89
N THR A 64 4.06 -1.86 27.52
CA THR A 64 4.33 -0.60 28.20
C THR A 64 5.41 0.16 27.43
N ILE A 65 5.08 1.37 26.98
CA ILE A 65 6.03 2.30 26.33
C ILE A 65 6.07 3.56 27.19
N GLY A 66 7.21 3.84 27.81
CA GLY A 66 7.31 4.93 28.79
C GLY A 66 6.41 4.68 30.00
N TYR A 67 5.58 5.66 30.38
CA TYR A 67 4.69 5.61 31.56
C TYR A 67 3.27 5.09 31.26
N GLN A 68 2.98 4.64 30.04
CA GLN A 68 1.65 4.18 29.65
C GLN A 68 1.66 2.69 29.28
N THR A 69 0.69 1.95 29.83
CA THR A 69 0.43 0.55 29.48
C THR A 69 -0.79 0.48 28.55
N ILE A 70 -0.62 -0.14 27.38
CA ILE A 70 -1.67 -0.28 26.36
C ILE A 70 -1.87 -1.76 26.07
N GLN A 71 -3.11 -2.24 26.14
CA GLN A 71 -3.47 -3.56 25.63
C GLN A 71 -3.62 -3.49 24.11
N ILE A 72 -2.81 -4.25 23.38
CA ILE A 72 -2.77 -4.19 21.93
C ILE A 72 -3.63 -5.32 21.36
N GLN A 73 -4.90 -5.01 21.08
CA GLN A 73 -5.72 -5.74 20.09
C GLN A 73 -5.83 -4.87 18.82
N LEU A 74 -4.70 -4.61 18.15
CA LEU A 74 -4.66 -3.66 17.02
C LEU A 74 -5.29 -4.20 15.72
N LEU A 75 -5.17 -5.50 15.46
CA LEU A 75 -5.55 -6.11 14.18
C LEU A 75 -7.04 -6.42 14.02
N GLY A 76 -7.76 -6.70 15.11
CA GLY A 76 -9.18 -7.07 15.03
C GLY A 76 -10.13 -5.87 14.93
N ARG A 77 -9.71 -4.70 15.44
CA ARG A 77 -10.60 -3.54 15.59
C ARG A 77 -10.66 -2.64 14.36
N TYR A 78 -9.59 -2.57 13.57
CA TYR A 78 -9.47 -1.65 12.43
C TYR A 78 -8.99 -2.38 11.16
N GLN A 79 -9.42 -3.62 10.97
CA GLN A 79 -9.03 -4.43 9.81
C GLN A 79 -9.42 -3.76 8.49
N ASP A 80 -10.52 -3.01 8.50
CA ASP A 80 -11.07 -2.20 7.41
C ASP A 80 -10.21 -0.98 7.03
N CYS A 81 -9.28 -0.57 7.88
CA CYS A 81 -8.37 0.55 7.61
C CYS A 81 -7.14 0.14 6.81
N PHE A 82 -6.95 -1.16 6.53
CA PHE A 82 -5.77 -1.70 5.87
C PHE A 82 -6.15 -2.47 4.62
N VAL A 83 -5.32 -2.36 3.57
CA VAL A 83 -5.43 -3.23 2.39
C VAL A 83 -5.10 -4.67 2.82
N GLY A 84 -6.14 -5.51 2.86
CA GLY A 84 -6.05 -6.89 3.29
C GLY A 84 -5.62 -7.84 2.17
N ASN A 85 -5.74 -9.14 2.44
CA ASN A 85 -5.51 -10.20 1.43
C ASN A 85 -6.59 -10.21 0.33
N ASP A 86 -7.70 -9.51 0.54
CA ASP A 86 -8.74 -9.26 -0.46
C ASP A 86 -8.28 -8.31 -1.57
N GLY A 87 -7.21 -7.55 -1.34
CA GLY A 87 -6.65 -6.61 -2.32
C GLY A 87 -7.53 -5.39 -2.54
N ASP A 88 -8.50 -5.14 -1.65
CA ASP A 88 -9.35 -3.96 -1.74
C ASP A 88 -8.56 -2.72 -1.30
N LEU A 89 -8.47 -1.75 -2.21
CA LEU A 89 -7.79 -0.48 -1.96
C LEU A 89 -8.68 0.50 -1.19
N GLY A 90 -9.97 0.17 -1.05
CA GLY A 90 -10.98 1.07 -0.53
C GLY A 90 -11.35 2.16 -1.54
N ARG A 91 -12.48 2.82 -1.30
CA ARG A 91 -12.96 3.95 -2.10
C ARG A 91 -13.62 4.97 -1.17
N TYR A 92 -13.28 6.25 -1.35
CA TYR A 92 -13.98 7.35 -0.70
C TYR A 92 -15.42 7.45 -1.24
N GLN A 93 -16.42 7.37 -0.36
CA GLN A 93 -17.86 7.33 -0.72
C GLN A 93 -18.65 8.57 -0.27
N GLU A 94 -17.96 9.51 0.36
CA GLU A 94 -18.51 10.75 0.88
C GLU A 94 -18.74 11.78 -0.25
N PRO A 95 -19.50 12.88 -0.01
CA PRO A 95 -20.02 13.73 -1.08
C PRO A 95 -18.97 14.59 -1.80
N ILE A 96 -17.74 14.64 -1.30
CA ILE A 96 -16.69 15.49 -1.88
C ILE A 96 -16.17 14.84 -3.17
N THR A 97 -16.38 15.51 -4.30
CA THR A 97 -15.80 15.12 -5.58
C THR A 97 -14.66 16.05 -5.93
N HIS A 98 -13.51 15.49 -6.32
CA HIS A 98 -12.40 16.28 -6.82
C HIS A 98 -12.62 16.62 -8.30
N CYS A 99 -12.53 17.91 -8.63
CA CYS A 99 -12.70 18.42 -9.99
C CYS A 99 -11.39 19.04 -10.47
N ILE A 100 -10.93 18.63 -11.65
CA ILE A 100 -9.75 19.21 -12.29
C ILE A 100 -10.23 20.19 -13.35
N ASN A 101 -10.05 21.49 -13.10
CA ASN A 101 -10.45 22.54 -14.02
C ASN A 101 -9.38 22.75 -15.10
N VAL A 102 -9.84 22.88 -16.34
CA VAL A 102 -8.98 23.17 -17.50
C VAL A 102 -9.19 24.63 -17.88
N ALA A 103 -8.10 25.33 -18.19
CA ALA A 103 -8.14 26.74 -18.55
C ALA A 103 -9.08 26.98 -19.75
N PRO A 104 -9.88 28.07 -19.76
CA PRO A 104 -10.79 28.38 -20.84
C PRO A 104 -10.09 28.40 -22.20
N HIS A 105 -10.78 27.89 -23.25
CA HIS A 105 -10.28 27.86 -24.63
C HIS A 105 -9.01 27.03 -24.87
N SER A 106 -8.59 26.21 -23.90
CA SER A 106 -7.46 25.30 -24.06
C SER A 106 -7.68 24.27 -25.18
N LYS A 107 -6.62 23.97 -25.93
CA LYS A 107 -6.65 22.92 -26.95
C LYS A 107 -6.50 21.55 -26.27
N VAL A 108 -7.40 20.63 -26.58
CA VAL A 108 -7.31 19.25 -26.10
C VAL A 108 -6.01 18.62 -26.63
N PRO A 109 -5.16 18.03 -25.75
CA PRO A 109 -3.95 17.31 -26.15
C PRO A 109 -4.23 16.25 -27.21
N LYS A 110 -3.30 16.08 -28.16
CA LYS A 110 -3.45 15.06 -29.21
C LYS A 110 -3.27 13.66 -28.65
N GLN A 111 -4.10 12.73 -29.13
CA GLN A 111 -3.97 11.32 -28.78
C GLN A 111 -2.71 10.74 -29.43
N HIS A 112 -1.83 10.14 -28.61
CA HIS A 112 -0.63 9.45 -29.07
C HIS A 112 -0.79 7.95 -28.85
N ARG A 113 -0.34 7.14 -29.82
CA ARG A 113 -0.33 5.68 -29.69
C ARG A 113 0.72 5.23 -28.69
N ALA A 114 0.37 4.26 -27.85
CA ALA A 114 1.34 3.62 -26.96
C ALA A 114 2.43 2.88 -27.78
N PRO A 115 3.70 2.84 -27.30
CA PRO A 115 4.77 2.10 -27.95
C PRO A 115 4.44 0.61 -28.12
N SER A 116 4.68 0.06 -29.31
CA SER A 116 4.34 -1.34 -29.68
C SER A 116 5.18 -2.38 -28.93
N GLU A 117 6.43 -2.04 -28.60
CA GLU A 117 7.45 -2.94 -28.07
C GLU A 117 7.07 -3.60 -26.72
N LYS A 118 6.10 -3.04 -26.00
CA LYS A 118 5.66 -3.54 -24.67
C LYS A 118 4.16 -3.63 -24.52
N ARG A 119 3.47 -3.79 -25.64
CA ARG A 119 2.01 -3.89 -25.69
C ARG A 119 1.46 -4.99 -24.77
N GLN A 120 2.15 -6.12 -24.68
CA GLN A 120 1.72 -7.25 -23.84
C GLN A 120 1.66 -6.89 -22.35
N GLU A 121 2.66 -6.18 -21.82
CA GLU A 121 2.68 -5.77 -20.42
C GLU A 121 1.62 -4.68 -20.13
N ILE A 122 1.42 -3.77 -21.08
CA ILE A 122 0.35 -2.77 -21.04
C ILE A 122 -1.02 -3.47 -20.97
N GLU A 123 -1.27 -4.43 -21.85
CA GLU A 123 -2.53 -5.18 -21.90
C GLU A 123 -2.76 -6.02 -20.64
N ARG A 124 -1.70 -6.60 -20.06
CA ARG A 124 -1.79 -7.33 -18.78
C ARG A 124 -2.28 -6.41 -17.66
N GLN A 125 -1.62 -5.26 -17.46
CA GLN A 125 -2.00 -4.34 -16.37
C GLN A 125 -3.37 -3.68 -16.61
N ILE A 126 -3.72 -3.34 -17.85
CA ILE A 126 -5.06 -2.80 -18.19
C ILE A 126 -6.18 -3.80 -17.88
N LYS A 127 -5.93 -5.11 -17.98
CA LYS A 127 -6.92 -6.14 -17.59
C LYS A 127 -7.09 -6.26 -16.08
N GLU A 128 -6.08 -5.92 -15.30
CA GLU A 128 -6.09 -6.03 -13.83
C GLU A 128 -6.74 -4.82 -13.15
N MET A 129 -6.46 -3.61 -13.63
CA MET A 129 -6.90 -2.35 -13.00
C MET A 129 -8.43 -2.18 -12.84
N PRO A 130 -9.29 -2.64 -13.77
CA PRO A 130 -10.74 -2.60 -13.58
C PRO A 130 -11.21 -3.49 -12.42
N CYS A 131 -10.57 -4.64 -12.21
CA CYS A 131 -10.93 -5.58 -11.13
C CYS A 131 -10.71 -4.99 -9.73
N ILE A 132 -9.77 -4.05 -9.62
CA ILE A 132 -9.44 -3.34 -8.37
C ILE A 132 -9.96 -1.89 -8.37
N ASN A 133 -10.93 -1.57 -9.25
CA ASN A 133 -11.61 -0.27 -9.33
C ASN A 133 -10.69 0.96 -9.52
N ILE A 134 -9.55 0.81 -10.19
CA ILE A 134 -8.64 1.94 -10.48
C ILE A 134 -9.01 2.67 -11.78
N ILE A 135 -9.50 1.94 -12.79
CA ILE A 135 -9.86 2.50 -14.11
C ILE A 135 -11.24 2.00 -14.56
N GLU A 136 -11.86 2.75 -15.45
CA GLU A 136 -13.09 2.37 -16.15
C GLU A 136 -13.02 2.77 -17.64
N PRO A 137 -13.81 2.13 -18.52
CA PRO A 137 -13.97 2.58 -19.90
C PRO A 137 -14.54 4.00 -19.97
N ASN A 138 -13.93 4.86 -20.79
CA ASN A 138 -14.36 6.25 -20.97
C ASN A 138 -14.25 6.65 -22.46
N THR A 139 -15.15 7.52 -22.92
CA THR A 139 -15.17 8.11 -24.27
C THR A 139 -14.69 9.57 -24.30
N SER A 140 -13.87 9.96 -23.32
CA SER A 140 -13.31 11.31 -23.20
C SER A 140 -12.47 11.71 -24.41
N LYS A 141 -12.50 13.01 -24.74
CA LYS A 141 -11.63 13.60 -25.77
C LYS A 141 -10.17 13.67 -25.31
N PHE A 142 -9.91 13.62 -24.02
CA PHE A 142 -8.58 13.66 -23.44
C PHE A 142 -7.96 12.26 -23.43
N ALA A 143 -6.75 12.12 -24.00
CA ALA A 143 -5.97 10.90 -23.87
C ALA A 143 -4.48 11.23 -23.75
N SER A 144 -3.88 10.81 -22.64
CA SER A 144 -2.44 10.90 -22.42
C SER A 144 -1.76 9.58 -22.81
N PRO A 145 -0.54 9.61 -23.38
CA PRO A 145 0.17 8.40 -23.74
C PRO A 145 0.63 7.62 -22.52
N ILE A 146 0.61 6.28 -22.64
CA ILE A 146 1.15 5.37 -21.65
C ILE A 146 2.66 5.27 -21.82
N VAL A 147 3.38 5.38 -20.70
CA VAL A 147 4.83 5.23 -20.61
C VAL A 147 5.14 4.12 -19.61
N LEU A 148 6.00 3.18 -20.00
CA LEU A 148 6.46 2.13 -19.09
C LEU A 148 7.84 2.45 -18.55
N VAL A 149 7.97 2.47 -17.23
CA VAL A 149 9.22 2.76 -16.52
C VAL A 149 9.69 1.50 -15.78
N LYS A 150 10.98 1.16 -15.85
CA LYS A 150 11.53 0.01 -15.11
C LYS A 150 11.44 0.25 -13.61
N LYS A 151 11.00 -0.76 -12.85
CA LYS A 151 10.99 -0.74 -11.39
C LYS A 151 12.28 -1.36 -10.86
N GLY A 152 13.23 -0.50 -10.48
CA GLY A 152 14.46 -0.91 -9.79
C GLY A 152 15.42 -1.72 -10.66
N SER A 153 16.23 -2.57 -10.01
CA SER A 153 17.26 -3.40 -10.66
C SER A 153 16.69 -4.62 -11.40
N ASN A 154 15.44 -5.00 -11.13
CA ASN A 154 14.83 -6.15 -11.76
C ASN A 154 14.29 -5.75 -13.15
N LYS A 155 14.88 -6.32 -14.22
CA LYS A 155 14.65 -5.87 -15.61
C LYS A 155 13.23 -6.15 -16.11
N ASP A 156 12.50 -7.04 -15.42
CA ASP A 156 11.21 -7.55 -15.87
C ASP A 156 10.01 -6.92 -15.14
N GLN A 157 10.23 -6.00 -14.20
CA GLN A 157 9.15 -5.30 -13.50
C GLN A 157 8.95 -3.89 -14.07
N TRP A 158 7.73 -3.59 -14.53
CA TRP A 158 7.38 -2.32 -15.17
C TRP A 158 6.31 -1.58 -14.39
N ARG A 159 6.50 -0.26 -14.22
CA ARG A 159 5.46 0.65 -13.75
C ARG A 159 4.66 1.14 -14.94
N PHE A 160 3.35 0.93 -14.90
CA PHE A 160 2.40 1.59 -15.78
C PHE A 160 2.29 3.06 -15.35
N THR A 161 2.80 3.96 -16.18
CA THR A 161 2.75 5.40 -15.94
C THR A 161 2.09 6.09 -17.12
N VAL A 162 1.53 7.27 -16.88
CA VAL A 162 0.84 8.06 -17.90
C VAL A 162 1.53 9.43 -17.95
N ASP A 163 1.84 9.89 -19.16
CA ASP A 163 2.45 11.19 -19.36
C ASP A 163 1.39 12.30 -19.34
N TYR A 164 1.23 12.93 -18.17
CA TYR A 164 0.27 14.00 -17.97
C TYR A 164 0.82 15.40 -18.30
N ARG A 165 2.03 15.55 -18.87
CA ARG A 165 2.63 16.88 -19.08
C ARG A 165 1.76 17.83 -19.91
N GLN A 166 1.15 17.34 -21.00
CA GLN A 166 0.32 18.17 -21.86
C GLN A 166 -1.00 18.59 -21.19
N ILE A 167 -1.62 17.72 -20.39
CA ILE A 167 -2.86 18.06 -19.67
C ILE A 167 -2.55 18.98 -18.50
N ASN A 168 -1.48 18.71 -17.75
CA ASN A 168 -1.05 19.55 -16.63
C ASN A 168 -0.72 20.98 -17.07
N ALA A 169 -0.24 21.18 -18.30
CA ALA A 169 0.05 22.51 -18.85
C ALA A 169 -1.20 23.36 -19.13
N ILE A 170 -2.37 22.74 -19.22
CA ILE A 170 -3.65 23.42 -19.45
C ILE A 170 -4.61 23.33 -18.24
N THR A 171 -4.20 22.64 -17.18
CA THR A 171 -4.94 22.55 -15.92
C THR A 171 -4.69 23.81 -15.08
N GLU A 172 -5.74 24.35 -14.49
CA GLU A 172 -5.63 25.46 -13.55
C GLU A 172 -5.09 24.97 -12.19
N THR A 173 -4.17 25.72 -11.59
CA THR A 173 -3.71 25.42 -10.23
C THR A 173 -4.78 25.86 -9.24
N GLU A 174 -5.13 24.98 -8.30
CA GLU A 174 -5.95 25.35 -7.14
C GLU A 174 -5.29 26.55 -6.45
N THR A 175 -6.05 27.64 -6.32
CA THR A 175 -5.61 28.90 -5.70
C THR A 175 -6.18 29.01 -4.30
#